data_AF-A0A2S6ZAH8-F1
#
_entry.id   AF-A0A2S6ZAH8-F1
#
_cell.length_a   1.000
_cell.length_b   1.000
_cell.length_c   1.000
_cell.angle_alpha   90.00
_cell.angle_beta   90.00
_cell.angle_gamma   90.00
#
_symmetry.space_group_name_H-M   'P 1'
#
loop_
_entity.id
_entity.type
_entity.pdbx_description
1 polymer ?
#
loop_
_entity_poly.entity_id
_entity_poly.type
_entity_poly.pdbx_seq_one_letter_code
_entity_poly.pdbx_strand_id
1 'polypeptide(L)'
;MATGKRVDAWVVTDDLWARAEPLIPVRERPATTEYRRRAGAGRPPKPARLVFEAVVYILRTGCQGCALDDETAWRAANPALGLFRSRDDLTKQMRQAGRALARRYPAQRPHRRARRALGQQ
;
A
#
# COMPACT_ATOMS: atom_id res chain seq x y z
N MET A 1 4.40 36.11 15.99
CA MET A 1 4.89 35.26 14.90
C MET A 1 4.82 33.81 15.37
N ALA A 2 3.84 33.02 14.92
CA ALA A 2 3.72 31.64 15.35
C ALA A 2 4.83 30.80 14.71
N THR A 3 5.79 30.35 15.53
CA THR A 3 6.82 29.39 15.12
C THR A 3 6.17 28.03 14.91
N GLY A 4 5.86 27.69 13.66
CA GLY A 4 5.30 26.40 13.29
C GLY A 4 6.28 25.26 13.58
N LYS A 5 5.80 24.19 14.25
CA LYS A 5 6.58 22.96 14.45
C LYS A 5 6.85 22.33 13.08
N ARG A 6 8.12 22.14 12.74
CA ARG A 6 8.51 21.40 11.54
C ARG A 6 8.05 19.95 11.65
N VAL A 7 7.39 19.47 10.61
CA VAL A 7 7.04 18.05 10.42
C VAL A 7 7.77 17.51 9.19
N ASP A 8 7.85 16.20 9.08
CA ASP A 8 8.42 15.58 7.90
C ASP A 8 7.57 15.89 6.66
N ALA A 9 8.22 15.95 5.50
CA ALA A 9 7.59 16.40 4.27
C ALA A 9 6.53 15.43 3.70
N TRP A 10 6.37 14.25 4.30
CA TRP A 10 5.32 13.27 3.95
C TRP A 10 4.11 13.30 4.91
N VAL A 11 4.16 14.13 5.96
CA VAL A 11 3.05 14.26 6.92
C VAL A 11 2.01 15.24 6.37
N VAL A 12 0.75 14.83 6.35
CA VAL A 12 -0.37 15.71 5.99
C VAL A 12 -0.90 16.38 7.25
N THR A 13 -0.57 17.66 7.41
CA THR A 13 -1.09 18.49 8.50
C THR A 13 -2.56 18.83 8.28
N ASP A 14 -3.26 19.23 9.34
CA ASP A 14 -4.66 19.66 9.24
C ASP A 14 -4.83 20.85 8.29
N ASP A 15 -3.90 21.81 8.30
CA ASP A 15 -3.92 22.95 7.37
C ASP A 15 -3.77 22.53 5.90
N LEU A 16 -2.95 21.52 5.62
CA LEU A 16 -2.82 20.97 4.27
C LEU A 16 -4.09 20.22 3.89
N TRP A 17 -4.63 19.44 4.81
CA TRP A 17 -5.88 18.69 4.59
C TRP A 17 -7.07 19.61 4.32
N ALA A 18 -7.21 20.71 5.05
CA ALA A 18 -8.28 21.69 4.87
C ALA A 18 -8.31 22.31 3.46
N ARG A 19 -7.15 22.37 2.79
CA ARG A 19 -7.05 22.83 1.38
C ARG A 19 -7.31 21.71 0.38
N ALA A 20 -6.97 20.48 0.72
CA ALA A 20 -7.09 19.33 -0.17
C ALA A 20 -8.50 18.73 -0.17
N GLU A 21 -9.15 18.64 0.99
CA GLU A 21 -10.46 17.99 1.17
C GLU A 21 -11.54 18.53 0.23
N PRO A 22 -11.72 19.86 0.05
CA PRO A 22 -12.78 20.38 -0.82
C PRO A 22 -12.58 20.05 -2.30
N LEU A 23 -11.36 19.65 -2.70
CA LEU A 23 -11.03 19.32 -4.09
C LEU A 23 -11.34 17.87 -4.44
N ILE A 24 -11.68 17.04 -3.46
CA ILE A 24 -11.95 15.61 -3.67
C ILE A 24 -13.40 15.45 -4.11
N PRO A 25 -13.66 14.94 -5.33
CA PRO A 25 -15.02 14.79 -5.81
C PRO A 25 -15.78 13.74 -4.99
N VAL A 26 -17.05 14.04 -4.70
CA VAL A 26 -17.95 13.08 -4.05
C VAL A 26 -18.25 11.95 -5.03
N ARG A 27 -18.09 10.72 -4.57
CA ARG A 27 -18.33 9.53 -5.40
C ARG A 27 -19.82 9.22 -5.45
N GLU A 28 -20.42 9.49 -6.60
CA GLU A 28 -21.81 9.15 -6.88
C GLU A 28 -21.93 7.95 -7.83
N ARG A 29 -22.98 7.15 -7.65
CA ARG A 29 -23.29 6.04 -8.55
C ARG A 29 -24.39 6.50 -9.52
N PRO A 30 -24.06 6.92 -10.76
CA PRO A 30 -25.07 7.36 -11.72
C PRO A 30 -26.11 6.27 -11.99
N ALA A 31 -27.39 6.63 -11.89
CA ALA A 31 -28.52 5.71 -12.07
C ALA A 31 -28.65 5.19 -13.53
N THR A 32 -28.05 5.90 -14.49
CA THR A 32 -28.11 5.59 -15.92
C THR A 32 -27.15 4.50 -16.36
N THR A 33 -26.22 4.08 -15.50
CA THR A 33 -25.20 3.08 -15.85
C THR A 33 -25.62 1.69 -15.40
N GLU A 34 -25.63 0.72 -16.33
CA GLU A 34 -25.81 -0.68 -15.97
C GLU A 34 -24.50 -1.25 -15.39
N TYR A 35 -24.54 -1.63 -14.11
CA TYR A 35 -23.37 -2.14 -13.41
C TYR A 35 -23.36 -3.66 -13.36
N ARG A 36 -22.24 -4.27 -13.77
CA ARG A 36 -22.00 -5.72 -13.66
C ARG A 36 -22.07 -6.26 -12.22
N ARG A 37 -21.79 -5.41 -11.22
CA ARG A 37 -21.74 -5.81 -9.80
C ARG A 37 -22.88 -5.17 -9.00
N ARG A 38 -23.42 -5.93 -8.03
CA ARG A 38 -24.41 -5.44 -7.06
C ARG A 38 -23.90 -4.20 -6.32
N ALA A 39 -24.82 -3.34 -5.88
CA ALA A 39 -24.50 -2.23 -5.00
C ALA A 39 -23.74 -2.72 -3.75
N GLY A 40 -22.69 -2.01 -3.36
CA GLY A 40 -21.86 -2.41 -2.21
C GLY A 40 -20.98 -3.64 -2.43
N ALA A 41 -20.96 -4.25 -3.63
CA ALA A 41 -20.07 -5.37 -3.91
C ALA A 41 -18.60 -4.88 -4.04
N GLY A 42 -17.77 -5.30 -3.10
CA GLY A 42 -16.34 -4.99 -3.06
C GLY A 42 -15.91 -4.55 -1.67
N ARG A 43 -14.67 -4.08 -1.56
CA ARG A 43 -14.19 -3.50 -0.31
C ARG A 43 -14.75 -2.08 -0.17
N PRO A 44 -15.33 -1.71 0.99
CA PRO A 44 -15.80 -0.35 1.20
C PRO A 44 -14.65 0.65 1.01
N PRO A 45 -14.95 1.85 0.47
CA PRO A 45 -13.95 2.90 0.33
C PRO A 45 -13.45 3.31 1.71
N LYS A 46 -12.22 3.80 1.74
CA LYS A 46 -11.58 4.27 2.96
C LYS A 46 -11.68 5.80 3.03
N PRO A 47 -11.52 6.40 4.22
CA PRO A 47 -11.56 7.85 4.37
C PRO A 47 -10.58 8.54 3.41
N ALA A 48 -11.02 9.63 2.78
CA ALA A 48 -10.25 10.33 1.75
C ALA A 48 -8.91 10.85 2.29
N ARG A 49 -8.89 11.37 3.52
CA ARG A 49 -7.68 11.85 4.21
C ARG A 49 -6.57 10.83 4.25
N LEU A 50 -6.92 9.64 4.70
CA LEU A 50 -5.98 8.55 4.81
C LEU A 50 -5.38 8.25 3.42
N VAL A 51 -6.20 8.31 2.35
CA VAL A 51 -5.77 7.90 0.99
C VAL A 51 -4.81 8.94 0.45
N PHE A 52 -5.15 10.21 0.68
CA PHE A 52 -4.31 11.36 0.37
C PHE A 52 -2.96 11.29 1.10
N GLU A 53 -2.95 10.97 2.40
CA GLU A 53 -1.73 10.72 3.18
C GLU A 53 -0.83 9.65 2.56
N ALA A 54 -1.42 8.52 2.14
CA ALA A 54 -0.67 7.46 1.49
C ALA A 54 -0.07 7.90 0.14
N VAL A 55 -0.81 8.68 -0.66
CA VAL A 55 -0.31 9.24 -1.92
C VAL A 55 0.86 10.19 -1.67
N VAL A 56 0.73 11.12 -0.73
CA VAL A 56 1.79 12.07 -0.36
C VAL A 56 3.05 11.34 0.12
N TYR A 57 2.88 10.30 0.95
CA TYR A 57 4.00 9.46 1.38
C TYR A 57 4.73 8.84 0.20
N ILE A 58 4.01 8.14 -0.69
CA ILE A 58 4.62 7.48 -1.86
C ILE A 58 5.33 8.50 -2.77
N LEU A 59 4.73 9.66 -3.02
CA LEU A 59 5.34 10.70 -3.84
C LEU A 59 6.60 11.28 -3.21
N ARG A 60 6.67 11.34 -1.86
CA ARG A 60 7.78 11.97 -1.16
C ARG A 60 8.92 11.02 -0.81
N THR A 61 8.63 9.76 -0.53
CA THR A 61 9.62 8.72 -0.19
C THR A 61 9.99 7.83 -1.37
N GLY A 62 9.16 7.83 -2.42
CA GLY A 62 9.22 6.89 -3.53
C GLY A 62 8.47 5.58 -3.23
N CYS A 63 8.10 4.86 -4.29
CA CYS A 63 7.68 3.46 -4.19
C CYS A 63 8.96 2.60 -4.21
N GLN A 64 9.47 2.26 -3.03
CA GLN A 64 10.66 1.43 -2.94
C GLN A 64 10.30 0.03 -3.46
N GLY A 65 10.99 -0.44 -4.49
CA GLY A 65 10.86 -1.82 -4.97
C GLY A 65 11.25 -2.77 -3.84
N CYS A 66 10.26 -3.46 -3.27
CA CYS A 66 10.48 -4.42 -2.19
C CYS A 66 10.41 -5.84 -2.74
N ALA A 67 11.31 -6.71 -2.29
CA ALA A 67 11.28 -8.13 -2.64
C ALA A 67 9.98 -8.79 -2.15
N LEU A 68 9.52 -9.85 -2.84
CA LEU A 68 8.27 -10.57 -2.53
C LEU A 68 8.33 -11.45 -1.26
N ASP A 69 9.44 -11.45 -0.55
CA ASP A 69 9.65 -12.15 0.71
C ASP A 69 10.16 -11.24 1.84
N ASP A 70 10.34 -9.94 1.58
CA ASP A 70 10.81 -8.97 2.56
C ASP A 70 9.66 -8.19 3.21
N GLU A 71 9.13 -8.75 4.28
CA GLU A 71 8.02 -8.16 5.04
C GLU A 71 8.40 -6.82 5.70
N THR A 72 9.66 -6.64 6.08
CA THR A 72 10.13 -5.39 6.70
C THR A 72 10.10 -4.27 5.67
N ALA A 73 10.60 -4.54 4.47
CA ALA A 73 10.55 -3.60 3.36
C ALA A 73 9.09 -3.25 2.98
N TRP A 74 8.18 -4.23 2.98
CA TRP A 74 6.75 -3.94 2.75
C TRP A 74 6.15 -3.00 3.78
N ARG A 75 6.48 -3.18 5.07
CA ARG A 75 5.99 -2.32 6.14
C ARG A 75 6.54 -0.91 6.01
N ALA A 76 7.82 -0.77 5.68
CA ALA A 76 8.45 0.54 5.46
C ALA A 76 7.88 1.25 4.22
N ALA A 77 7.63 0.53 3.12
CA ALA A 77 7.06 1.09 1.90
C ALA A 77 5.55 1.37 2.02
N ASN A 78 4.87 0.73 2.97
CA ASN A 78 3.44 0.90 3.21
C ASN A 78 3.18 1.31 4.66
N PRO A 79 3.44 2.56 5.06
CA PRO A 79 3.20 3.04 6.43
C PRO A 79 1.72 2.92 6.84
N ALA A 80 0.82 2.83 5.87
CA ALA A 80 -0.60 2.60 6.10
C ALA A 80 -1.02 1.11 6.01
N LEU A 81 -0.06 0.17 6.03
CA LEU A 81 -0.30 -1.27 6.18
C LEU A 81 -0.88 -1.55 7.57
N GLY A 82 -2.04 -2.20 7.62
CA GLY A 82 -2.87 -2.33 8.82
C GLY A 82 -4.05 -1.35 8.85
N LEU A 83 -3.91 -0.16 8.26
CA LEU A 83 -4.99 0.83 8.13
C LEU A 83 -5.79 0.62 6.84
N PHE A 84 -5.11 0.50 5.69
CA PHE A 84 -5.75 0.30 4.40
C PHE A 84 -5.85 -1.12 3.95
N ARG A 85 -4.80 -1.91 4.14
CA ARG A 85 -4.74 -3.32 3.78
C ARG A 85 -4.51 -4.13 5.04
N SER A 86 -5.23 -5.24 5.18
CA SER A 86 -4.91 -6.17 6.26
C SER A 86 -3.51 -6.72 6.00
N ARG A 87 -2.73 -6.85 7.07
CA ARG A 87 -1.41 -7.50 7.01
C ARG A 87 -1.56 -8.91 6.42
N ASP A 88 -2.54 -9.67 6.89
CA ASP A 88 -2.81 -11.02 6.41
C ASP A 88 -3.18 -11.04 4.93
N ASP A 89 -3.92 -10.05 4.45
CA ASP A 89 -4.30 -9.95 3.04
C ASP A 89 -3.08 -9.63 2.16
N LEU A 90 -2.21 -8.72 2.60
CA LEU A 90 -0.96 -8.43 1.90
C LEU A 90 -0.06 -9.66 1.86
N THR A 91 0.11 -10.36 2.99
CA THR A 91 0.88 -11.62 3.05
C THR A 91 0.33 -12.67 2.10
N LYS A 92 -1.00 -12.84 2.03
CA LYS A 92 -1.65 -13.78 1.09
C LYS A 92 -1.38 -13.40 -0.36
N GLN A 93 -1.48 -12.11 -0.70
CA GLN A 93 -1.23 -11.59 -2.05
C GLN A 93 0.24 -11.76 -2.46
N MET A 94 1.19 -11.46 -1.58
CA MET A 94 2.63 -11.64 -1.86
C MET A 94 2.98 -13.11 -2.07
N ARG A 95 2.41 -14.02 -1.26
CA ARG A 95 2.54 -15.47 -1.48
C ARG A 95 1.94 -15.91 -2.82
N GLN A 96 0.78 -15.39 -3.21
CA GLN A 96 0.18 -15.68 -4.50
C GLN A 96 1.03 -15.17 -5.66
N ALA A 97 1.56 -13.94 -5.56
CA ALA A 97 2.47 -13.35 -6.53
C ALA A 97 3.76 -14.16 -6.65
N GLY A 98 4.36 -14.57 -5.54
CA GLY A 98 5.54 -15.44 -5.53
C GLY A 98 5.29 -16.78 -6.22
N ARG A 99 4.13 -17.41 -5.98
CA ARG A 99 3.73 -18.63 -6.72
C ARG A 99 3.55 -18.38 -8.21
N ALA A 100 2.95 -17.26 -8.60
CA ALA A 100 2.77 -16.90 -10.00
C ALA A 100 4.11 -16.64 -10.69
N LEU A 101 5.03 -15.93 -10.02
CA LEU A 101 6.38 -15.68 -10.52
C LEU A 101 7.16 -16.99 -10.67
N ALA A 102 7.12 -17.88 -9.68
CA ALA A 102 7.80 -19.17 -9.74
C ALA A 102 7.24 -20.12 -10.83
N ARG A 103 5.97 -19.94 -11.23
CA ARG A 103 5.39 -20.64 -12.39
C ARG A 103 5.86 -20.03 -13.71
N ARG A 104 5.94 -18.71 -13.78
CA ARG A 104 6.31 -17.97 -15.01
C ARG A 104 7.81 -18.00 -15.30
N TYR A 105 8.64 -18.00 -14.26
CA TYR A 105 10.10 -17.97 -14.35
C TYR A 105 10.73 -19.04 -13.45
N PRO A 106 10.71 -20.33 -13.85
CA PRO A 106 11.19 -21.44 -13.02
C PRO A 106 12.70 -21.37 -12.70
N ALA A 107 13.49 -20.70 -13.55
CA ALA A 107 14.92 -20.48 -13.35
C ALA A 107 15.26 -19.42 -12.28
N GLN A 108 14.29 -18.58 -11.88
CA GLN A 108 14.47 -17.54 -10.85
C GLN A 108 14.03 -18.00 -9.45
N ARG A 109 13.83 -19.32 -9.24
CA ARG A 109 13.56 -19.85 -7.91
C ARG A 109 14.75 -19.53 -7.01
N PRO A 110 14.57 -18.89 -5.84
CA PRO A 110 15.66 -18.72 -4.91
C PRO A 110 16.22 -20.11 -4.59
N HIS A 111 17.49 -20.33 -4.90
CA HIS A 111 18.13 -21.61 -4.72
C HIS A 111 18.05 -21.99 -3.24
N ARG A 112 17.27 -23.02 -2.91
CA ARG A 112 17.23 -23.65 -1.58
C ARG A 112 18.60 -24.16 -1.09
N ARG A 113 19.66 -24.07 -1.90
CA ARG A 113 21.02 -24.52 -1.57
C ARG A 113 21.87 -23.53 -0.78
N ALA A 114 21.37 -22.34 -0.42
CA ALA A 114 22.14 -21.36 0.37
C ALA A 114 21.88 -21.40 1.90
N ARG A 115 21.21 -22.42 2.43
CA ARG A 115 21.00 -22.57 3.90
C ARG A 115 21.84 -23.67 4.57
N ARG A 116 22.71 -24.36 3.83
CA ARG A 116 23.65 -25.36 4.39
C ARG A 116 25.12 -24.93 4.30
N ALA A 117 25.39 -23.66 4.00
CA ALA A 117 26.75 -23.10 3.86
C ALA A 117 27.10 -22.04 4.93
N LEU A 118 26.18 -21.74 5.85
CA LEU A 118 26.43 -20.90 7.03
C LEU A 118 26.07 -21.75 8.25
N GLY A 119 27.04 -22.48 8.77
CA GLY A 119 26.87 -23.36 9.92
C GLY A 119 26.34 -22.58 11.11
N GLN A 120 25.10 -22.87 11.50
CA GLN A 120 24.60 -22.67 12.86
C GLN A 120 23.83 -23.94 13.23
N GLN A 121 24.14 -24.41 14.44
CA GLN A 121 23.88 -25.75 15.00
C GLN A 121 22.42 -26.17 14.99
#